data_AF-A0A267F2G9-F1
#
_entry.id   AF-A0A267F2G9-F1
#
_cell.length_a   1.000
_cell.length_b   1.000
_cell.length_c   1.000
_cell.angle_alpha   90.00
_cell.angle_beta   90.00
_cell.angle_gamma   90.00
#
_symmetry.space_group_name_H-M   'P 1'
#
loop_
_entity.id
_entity.type
_entity.pdbx_description
1 polymer ?
#
loop_
_entity_poly.entity_id
_entity_poly.type
_entity_poly.pdbx_seq_one_letter_code
_entity_poly.pdbx_strand_id
1 'polypeptide(L)'
;MTVSYSETISSSQGGVFIKILLLWKGSLYKLLYTDLIVYLIMYYAFNIIYRACMGPEARQSFELVVKFCEEMDKSIPLSFILGFFVAGVIGRWWQMYLNIPWLNRISFFAYGILTGTKDSFETARRLRLSIMRYMNLGWILLMHSISEQIMHRFSGQEEEEPQSKSNLVQEERGVRGLLENINKCPEVKLHFRKLVTEAEIEAFVRAEGEYKNKYQKKYVPEYWLPLQWAALLCKKAMMHGFCDPRSMVMMMEEIEEVRGTMQTLVIYNDVMIPLVYTQVVIIAVYSFFLLQLFSQQFVNPKLTADLLSAERNVTVTPISIGNKDNHGEVIDMYFPVFTVFQFMFLMGWLKVAMCVMNPFGDDDEDFHTSEILNYNLEISSRCAEGQAITFPRACPSPPWSG
;
A
#
# COMPACT_ATOMS: atom_id res chain seq x y z
N MET A 1 0.48 7.52 -7.14
CA MET A 1 -0.18 7.92 -5.88
C MET A 1 -1.66 7.92 -6.15
N THR A 2 -2.45 7.31 -5.28
CA THR A 2 -3.89 7.09 -5.45
C THR A 2 -4.78 8.30 -5.17
N VAL A 3 -4.27 9.31 -4.45
CA VAL A 3 -4.91 10.62 -4.37
C VAL A 3 -3.84 11.71 -4.46
N SER A 4 -3.60 12.25 -5.65
CA SER A 4 -2.67 13.38 -5.81
C SER A 4 -3.32 14.68 -5.34
N TYR A 5 -2.74 15.30 -4.31
CA TYR A 5 -3.10 16.65 -3.84
C TYR A 5 -1.97 17.66 -4.05
N SER A 6 -0.96 17.30 -4.86
CA SER A 6 0.23 18.12 -5.10
C SER A 6 -0.11 19.50 -5.66
N GLU A 7 -1.04 19.57 -6.63
CA GLU A 7 -1.51 20.84 -7.19
C GLU A 7 -2.15 21.74 -6.14
N THR A 8 -2.89 21.16 -5.20
CA THR A 8 -3.55 21.91 -4.12
C THR A 8 -2.53 22.53 -3.16
N ILE A 9 -1.41 21.84 -2.89
CA ILE A 9 -0.32 22.33 -2.03
C ILE A 9 0.58 23.35 -2.75
N SER A 10 0.74 23.21 -4.06
CA SER A 10 1.61 24.09 -4.85
C SER A 10 1.12 25.55 -4.90
N SER A 11 -0.14 25.80 -4.55
CA SER A 11 -0.71 27.14 -4.46
C SER A 11 -0.23 27.86 -3.19
N SER A 12 0.32 29.06 -3.35
CA SER A 12 0.73 29.93 -2.23
C SER A 12 -0.43 30.67 -1.56
N GLN A 13 -1.69 30.33 -1.89
CA GLN A 13 -2.87 30.97 -1.31
C GLN A 13 -3.05 30.58 0.17
N GLY A 14 -3.58 31.50 0.98
CA GLY A 14 -3.98 31.19 2.35
C GLY A 14 -5.07 30.11 2.41
N GLY A 15 -5.05 29.26 3.44
CA GLY A 15 -6.11 28.26 3.68
C GLY A 15 -5.93 26.91 2.95
N VAL A 16 -4.77 26.62 2.37
CA VAL A 16 -4.46 25.34 1.71
C VAL A 16 -4.71 24.14 2.64
N PHE A 17 -4.25 24.19 3.89
CA PHE A 17 -4.47 23.10 4.84
C PHE A 17 -5.94 22.86 5.17
N ILE A 18 -6.76 23.92 5.20
CA ILE A 18 -8.21 23.79 5.44
C ILE A 18 -8.87 23.07 4.25
N LYS A 19 -8.45 23.37 3.01
CA LYS A 19 -8.95 22.65 1.83
C LYS A 19 -8.62 21.16 1.89
N ILE A 20 -7.42 20.80 2.35
CA ILE A 20 -7.01 19.40 2.52
C ILE A 20 -7.87 18.69 3.57
N LEU A 21 -8.13 19.36 4.71
CA LEU A 21 -9.02 18.82 5.76
C LEU A 21 -10.48 18.64 5.32
N LEU A 22 -10.89 19.20 4.18
CA LEU A 22 -12.24 19.02 3.64
C LEU A 22 -12.33 17.90 2.58
N LEU A 23 -11.21 17.28 2.21
CA LEU A 23 -11.22 16.15 1.28
C LEU A 23 -11.75 14.89 1.96
N TRP A 24 -12.58 14.12 1.25
CA TRP A 24 -13.16 12.87 1.75
C TRP A 24 -12.43 11.62 1.26
N LYS A 25 -12.08 11.57 -0.03
CA LYS A 25 -11.36 10.43 -0.62
C LYS A 25 -9.94 10.40 -0.05
N GLY A 26 -9.54 9.23 0.45
CA GLY A 26 -8.25 9.07 1.11
C GLY A 26 -8.09 9.82 2.45
N SER A 27 -9.22 10.25 3.03
CA SER A 27 -9.18 11.07 4.23
C SER A 27 -9.12 10.25 5.51
N LEU A 28 -8.58 10.89 6.55
CA LEU A 28 -8.63 10.37 7.92
C LEU A 28 -10.06 10.06 8.37
N TYR A 29 -11.05 10.86 7.93
CA TYR A 29 -12.44 10.68 8.32
C TYR A 29 -13.04 9.38 7.76
N LYS A 30 -12.78 9.07 6.49
CA LYS A 30 -13.21 7.82 5.85
C LYS A 30 -12.59 6.61 6.54
N LEU A 31 -11.38 6.74 7.08
CA LEU A 31 -10.67 5.67 7.76
C LEU A 31 -11.14 5.44 9.22
N LEU A 32 -11.64 6.48 9.89
CA LEU A 32 -11.95 6.46 11.32
C LEU A 32 -13.44 6.47 11.68
N TYR A 33 -14.34 6.81 10.76
CA TYR A 33 -15.74 7.05 11.11
C TYR A 33 -16.41 5.85 11.81
N THR A 34 -16.12 4.61 11.38
CA THR A 34 -16.66 3.40 12.02
C THR A 34 -16.17 3.25 13.45
N ASP A 35 -14.87 3.39 13.68
CA ASP A 35 -14.26 3.26 15.01
C ASP A 35 -14.73 4.38 15.95
N LEU A 36 -14.86 5.60 15.43
CA LEU A 36 -15.36 6.75 16.19
C LEU A 36 -16.84 6.55 16.59
N ILE A 37 -17.68 6.05 15.69
CA ILE A 37 -19.08 5.75 16.00
C ILE A 37 -19.16 4.69 17.11
N VAL A 38 -18.37 3.61 17.00
CA VAL A 38 -18.32 2.56 18.02
C VAL A 38 -17.84 3.11 19.37
N TYR A 39 -16.79 3.93 19.37
CA TYR A 39 -16.28 4.61 20.56
C TYR A 39 -17.34 5.50 21.22
N LEU A 40 -18.04 6.34 20.44
CA LEU A 40 -19.10 7.21 20.94
C LEU A 40 -20.29 6.41 21.49
N ILE A 41 -20.70 5.33 20.82
CA ILE A 41 -21.77 4.44 21.31
C ILE A 41 -21.39 3.88 22.68
N MET A 42 -20.17 3.38 22.85
CA MET A 42 -19.71 2.87 24.15
C MET A 42 -19.64 3.99 25.21
N TYR A 43 -19.11 5.16 24.85
CA TYR A 43 -19.04 6.31 25.74
C TYR A 43 -20.41 6.72 26.27
N TYR A 44 -21.40 6.87 25.37
CA TYR A 44 -22.76 7.25 25.75
C TYR A 44 -23.50 6.11 26.47
N ALA A 45 -23.20 4.85 26.17
CA ALA A 45 -23.75 3.73 26.92
C ALA A 45 -23.34 3.80 28.40
N PHE A 46 -22.05 4.00 28.70
CA PHE A 46 -21.60 4.21 30.08
C PHE A 46 -22.21 5.46 30.71
N ASN A 47 -22.32 6.55 29.95
CA ASN A 47 -22.93 7.78 30.45
C ASN A 47 -24.40 7.60 30.84
N ILE A 48 -25.19 6.92 29.99
CA ILE A 48 -26.60 6.62 30.24
C ILE A 48 -26.74 5.68 31.44
N ILE A 49 -25.90 4.64 31.56
CA ILE A 49 -25.92 3.73 32.70
C ILE A 49 -25.67 4.50 34.00
N TYR A 50 -24.66 5.39 34.03
CA TYR A 50 -24.35 6.22 35.18
C TYR A 50 -25.51 7.15 35.57
N ARG A 51 -26.12 7.85 34.59
CA ARG A 51 -27.20 8.82 34.87
C ARG A 51 -28.55 8.18 35.17
N ALA A 52 -28.94 7.14 34.45
CA ALA A 52 -30.29 6.58 34.47
C ALA A 52 -30.41 5.27 35.28
N CYS A 53 -29.37 4.44 35.31
CA CYS A 53 -29.47 3.10 35.89
C CYS A 53 -28.80 2.96 37.27
N MET A 54 -27.70 3.67 37.54
CA MET A 54 -26.96 3.53 38.79
C MET A 54 -27.65 4.27 39.95
N GLY A 55 -27.81 3.58 41.09
CA GLY A 55 -28.19 4.17 42.37
C GLY A 55 -27.05 4.94 43.04
N PRO A 56 -27.29 5.63 44.18
CA PRO A 56 -26.32 6.57 44.78
C PRO A 56 -25.00 5.92 45.21
N GLU A 57 -25.01 4.72 45.80
CA GLU A 57 -23.78 4.01 46.20
C GLU A 57 -22.96 3.51 44.99
N ALA A 58 -23.65 2.99 43.97
CA ALA A 58 -23.01 2.54 42.73
C ALA A 58 -22.39 3.71 41.95
N ARG A 59 -23.04 4.88 41.96
CA ARG A 59 -22.48 6.10 41.38
C ARG A 59 -21.16 6.45 42.03
N GLN A 60 -21.10 6.55 43.35
CA GLN A 60 -19.85 6.86 44.08
C GLN A 60 -18.71 5.92 43.72
N SER A 61 -18.99 4.61 43.61
CA SER A 61 -18.00 3.62 43.17
C SER A 61 -17.52 3.88 41.73
N PHE A 62 -18.43 4.25 40.82
CA PHE A 62 -18.08 4.64 39.45
C PHE A 62 -17.22 5.90 39.41
N GLU A 63 -17.51 6.92 40.24
CA GLU A 63 -16.72 8.16 40.30
C GLU A 63 -15.27 7.90 40.75
N LEU A 64 -15.07 6.93 41.66
CA LEU A 64 -13.74 6.47 42.06
C LEU A 64 -13.00 5.77 40.92
N VAL A 65 -13.69 4.92 40.15
CA VAL A 65 -13.09 4.26 38.96
C VAL A 65 -12.67 5.29 37.92
N VAL A 66 -13.50 6.30 37.66
CA VAL A 66 -13.18 7.39 36.70
C VAL A 66 -11.89 8.11 37.10
N LYS A 67 -11.74 8.46 38.38
CA LYS A 67 -10.51 9.10 38.91
C LYS A 67 -9.28 8.21 38.79
N PHE A 68 -9.41 6.94 39.15
CA PHE A 68 -8.34 5.97 38.99
C PHE A 68 -7.88 5.88 37.53
N CYS A 69 -8.83 5.81 36.59
CA CYS A 69 -8.51 5.81 35.16
C CYS A 69 -7.84 7.11 34.70
N GLU A 70 -8.22 8.28 35.23
CA GLU A 70 -7.60 9.57 34.90
C GLU A 70 -6.12 9.65 35.34
N GLU A 71 -5.78 9.10 36.51
CA GLU A 71 -4.39 9.01 36.96
C GLU A 71 -3.57 8.05 36.11
N MET A 72 -4.16 6.92 35.74
CA MET A 72 -3.49 5.91 34.92
C MET A 72 -3.25 6.38 33.48
N ASP A 73 -4.17 7.19 32.93
CA ASP A 73 -4.08 7.78 31.59
C ASP A 73 -2.80 8.61 31.40
N LYS A 74 -2.38 9.34 32.45
CA LYS A 74 -1.17 10.20 32.45
C LYS A 74 0.13 9.40 32.39
N SER A 75 0.09 8.09 32.65
CA SER A 75 1.28 7.24 32.78
C SER A 75 1.74 6.59 31.48
N ILE A 76 0.91 6.56 30.42
CA ILE A 76 1.20 5.83 29.18
C ILE A 76 1.84 6.77 28.14
N PRO A 77 3.13 6.60 27.76
CA PRO A 77 3.78 7.45 26.77
C PRO A 77 3.40 7.03 25.33
N LEU A 78 2.12 7.11 24.99
CA LEU A 78 1.57 6.59 23.73
C LEU A 78 2.24 7.20 22.48
N SER A 79 2.46 8.52 22.51
CA SER A 79 3.06 9.26 21.39
C SER A 79 4.46 8.78 21.03
N PHE A 80 5.23 8.31 22.02
CA PHE A 80 6.57 7.78 21.79
C PHE A 80 6.50 6.44 21.05
N ILE A 81 5.73 5.49 21.59
CA ILE A 81 5.57 4.15 21.00
C ILE A 81 5.01 4.25 19.58
N LEU A 82 3.97 5.08 19.41
CA LEU A 82 3.30 5.25 18.13
C LEU A 82 4.21 5.94 17.10
N GLY A 83 5.00 6.93 17.52
CA GLY A 83 5.96 7.63 16.66
C GLY A 83 7.00 6.69 16.06
N PHE A 84 7.62 5.82 16.87
CA PHE A 84 8.60 4.84 16.36
C PHE A 84 7.97 3.81 15.43
N PHE A 85 6.76 3.34 15.77
CA PHE A 85 6.05 2.39 14.95
C PHE A 85 5.71 2.98 13.58
N VAL A 86 5.08 4.15 13.55
CA VAL A 86 4.66 4.82 12.31
C VAL A 86 5.87 5.18 11.45
N ALA A 87 6.94 5.71 12.04
CA ALA A 87 8.16 6.02 11.30
C ALA A 87 8.78 4.76 10.64
N GLY A 88 8.80 3.63 11.35
CA GLY A 88 9.27 2.36 10.81
C GLY A 88 8.41 1.86 9.64
N VAL A 89 7.08 1.97 9.75
CA VAL A 89 6.16 1.55 8.69
C VAL A 89 6.29 2.44 7.45
N ILE A 90 6.28 3.77 7.63
CA ILE A 90 6.45 4.74 6.53
C ILE A 90 7.80 4.55 5.83
N GLY A 91 8.86 4.29 6.61
CA GLY A 91 10.18 3.98 6.06
C GLY A 91 10.14 2.76 5.14
N ARG A 92 9.49 1.67 5.57
CA ARG A 92 9.31 0.47 4.74
C ARG A 92 8.45 0.76 3.51
N TRP A 93 7.33 1.47 3.67
CA TRP A 93 6.45 1.87 2.57
C TRP A 93 7.22 2.61 1.47
N TRP A 94 8.06 3.58 1.84
CA TRP A 94 8.88 4.32 0.88
C TRP A 94 9.91 3.43 0.19
N GLN A 95 10.54 2.51 0.92
CA GLN A 95 11.47 1.55 0.32
C GLN A 95 10.77 0.61 -0.66
N MET A 96 9.55 0.16 -0.37
CA MET A 96 8.76 -0.62 -1.33
C MET A 96 8.46 0.20 -2.58
N TYR A 97 8.02 1.45 -2.44
CA TYR A 97 7.77 2.34 -3.59
C TYR A 97 9.00 2.51 -4.48
N LEU A 98 10.16 2.82 -3.89
CA LEU A 98 11.41 3.04 -4.63
C LEU A 98 11.92 1.78 -5.35
N ASN A 99 11.54 0.60 -4.88
CA ASN A 99 11.92 -0.67 -5.48
C ASN A 99 10.91 -1.19 -6.51
N ILE A 100 9.87 -0.44 -6.85
CA ILE A 100 9.02 -0.76 -8.00
C ILE A 100 9.83 -0.55 -9.30
N PRO A 101 10.14 -1.61 -10.07
CA PRO A 101 10.89 -1.50 -11.31
C PRO A 101 10.12 -0.74 -12.39
N TRP A 102 10.76 0.31 -12.89
CA TRP A 102 10.34 1.03 -14.08
C TRP A 102 11.14 0.52 -15.28
N LEU A 103 10.47 0.01 -16.30
CA LEU A 103 11.15 -0.62 -17.44
C LEU A 103 11.75 0.38 -18.44
N ASN A 104 11.69 1.68 -18.16
CA ASN A 104 12.23 2.75 -19.00
C ASN A 104 13.73 2.57 -19.30
N ARG A 105 14.51 2.37 -18.25
CA ARG A 105 15.98 2.34 -18.33
C ARG A 105 16.44 1.16 -19.17
N ILE A 106 16.00 -0.05 -18.84
CA ILE A 106 16.34 -1.25 -19.60
C ILE A 106 15.81 -1.20 -21.05
N SER A 107 14.64 -0.58 -21.29
CA SER A 107 14.11 -0.40 -22.65
C SER A 107 15.00 0.52 -23.49
N PHE A 108 15.53 1.58 -22.88
CA PHE A 108 16.49 2.49 -23.51
C PHE A 108 17.81 1.77 -23.85
N PHE A 109 18.37 1.02 -22.91
CA PHE A 109 19.58 0.21 -23.14
C PHE A 109 19.35 -0.84 -24.23
N ALA A 110 18.23 -1.56 -24.21
CA ALA A 110 17.88 -2.54 -25.23
C ALA A 110 17.82 -1.90 -26.62
N TYR A 111 17.24 -0.69 -26.75
CA TYR A 111 17.20 0.04 -28.00
C TYR A 111 18.59 0.48 -28.49
N GLY A 112 19.40 1.08 -27.62
CA GLY A 112 20.72 1.62 -27.98
C GLY A 112 21.76 0.54 -28.28
N ILE A 113 21.71 -0.59 -27.56
CA ILE A 113 22.72 -1.65 -27.65
C ILE A 113 22.38 -2.65 -28.76
N LEU A 114 21.13 -3.10 -28.84
CA LEU A 114 20.72 -4.14 -29.79
C LEU A 114 20.31 -3.50 -31.12
N THR A 115 21.26 -2.82 -31.75
CA THR A 115 21.08 -2.20 -33.06
C THR A 115 21.55 -3.15 -34.15
N GLY A 116 20.62 -3.54 -35.04
CA GLY A 116 20.94 -4.33 -36.22
C GLY A 116 21.51 -3.44 -37.33
N THR A 117 22.28 -4.03 -38.24
CA THR A 117 22.56 -3.42 -39.55
C THR A 117 21.27 -3.36 -40.38
N LYS A 118 21.27 -2.65 -41.51
CA LYS A 118 20.05 -2.50 -42.37
C LYS A 118 19.38 -3.84 -42.69
N ASP A 119 20.17 -4.91 -42.87
CA ASP A 119 19.68 -6.24 -43.22
C ASP A 119 19.22 -7.06 -42.01
N SER A 120 19.66 -6.70 -40.79
CA SER A 120 19.33 -7.42 -39.55
C SER A 120 18.39 -6.63 -38.63
N PHE A 121 17.88 -5.49 -39.08
CA PHE A 121 17.01 -4.59 -38.33
C PHE A 121 15.75 -5.29 -37.76
N GLU A 122 15.04 -6.07 -38.57
CA GLU A 122 13.82 -6.76 -38.11
C GLU A 122 14.13 -7.85 -37.07
N THR A 123 15.28 -8.53 -37.19
CA THR A 123 15.73 -9.51 -36.20
C THR A 123 16.11 -8.84 -34.89
N ALA A 124 16.84 -7.72 -34.95
CA ALA A 124 17.18 -6.91 -33.78
C ALA A 124 15.93 -6.34 -33.10
N ARG A 125 14.93 -5.90 -33.89
CA ARG A 125 13.62 -5.47 -33.37
C ARG A 125 12.90 -6.59 -32.63
N ARG A 126 12.81 -7.79 -33.23
CA ARG A 126 12.20 -8.96 -32.57
C ARG A 126 12.93 -9.37 -31.30
N LEU A 127 14.26 -9.26 -31.29
CA LEU A 127 15.08 -9.53 -30.12
C LEU A 127 14.74 -8.57 -28.98
N ARG A 128 14.73 -7.25 -29.23
CA ARG A 128 14.35 -6.24 -28.23
C ARG A 128 12.94 -6.48 -27.69
N LEU A 129 11.97 -6.72 -28.57
CA LEU A 129 10.59 -7.02 -28.17
C LEU A 129 10.51 -8.28 -27.30
N SER A 130 11.29 -9.32 -27.61
CA SER A 130 11.31 -10.56 -26.83
C SER A 130 11.90 -10.35 -25.43
N ILE A 131 12.98 -9.57 -25.32
CA ILE A 131 13.56 -9.19 -24.03
C ILE A 131 12.54 -8.37 -23.22
N MET A 132 11.88 -7.39 -23.84
CA MET A 132 10.87 -6.57 -23.15
C MET A 132 9.64 -7.37 -22.74
N ARG A 133 9.21 -8.35 -23.55
CA ARG A 133 8.16 -9.30 -23.14
C ARG A 133 8.56 -10.08 -21.89
N TYR A 134 9.79 -10.57 -21.82
CA TYR A 134 10.28 -11.31 -20.65
C TYR A 134 10.38 -10.44 -19.41
N MET A 135 10.84 -9.20 -19.52
CA MET A 135 10.87 -8.25 -18.40
C MET A 135 9.46 -7.98 -17.86
N ASN A 136 8.50 -7.67 -18.75
CA ASN A 136 7.11 -7.45 -18.36
C ASN A 136 6.45 -8.71 -17.80
N LEU A 137 6.74 -9.89 -18.36
CA LEU A 137 6.20 -11.16 -17.87
C LEU A 137 6.70 -11.43 -16.44
N GLY A 138 8.00 -11.28 -16.19
CA GLY A 138 8.55 -11.43 -14.83
C GLY A 138 7.88 -10.46 -13.86
N TRP A 139 7.71 -9.19 -14.28
CA TRP A 139 7.00 -8.19 -13.48
C TRP A 139 5.56 -8.59 -13.15
N ILE A 140 4.79 -9.03 -14.15
CA ILE A 140 3.41 -9.48 -13.96
C ILE A 140 3.34 -10.68 -13.02
N LEU A 141 4.23 -11.67 -13.19
CA LEU A 141 4.23 -12.87 -12.34
C LEU A 141 4.54 -12.52 -10.88
N LEU A 142 5.49 -11.61 -10.63
CA LEU A 142 5.76 -11.12 -9.28
C LEU A 142 4.55 -10.38 -8.72
N MET A 143 4.03 -9.40 -9.47
CA MET A 143 2.94 -8.57 -9.00
C MET A 143 1.64 -9.35 -8.82
N HIS A 144 1.43 -10.42 -9.57
CA HIS A 144 0.30 -11.34 -9.36
C HIS A 144 0.37 -12.04 -7.99
N SER A 145 1.56 -12.26 -7.42
CA SER A 145 1.69 -12.88 -6.10
C SER A 145 1.63 -11.90 -4.92
N ILE A 146 1.90 -10.60 -5.15
CA ILE A 146 1.99 -9.61 -4.08
C ILE A 146 0.91 -8.52 -4.13
N SER A 147 0.32 -8.25 -5.30
CA SER A 147 -0.66 -7.19 -5.48
C SER A 147 -2.05 -7.70 -5.83
N GLU A 148 -3.03 -7.30 -5.03
CA GLU A 148 -4.44 -7.69 -5.21
C GLU A 148 -5.00 -7.15 -6.53
N GLN A 149 -4.70 -5.90 -6.88
CA GLN A 149 -5.10 -5.30 -8.17
C GLN A 149 -4.66 -6.14 -9.39
N ILE A 150 -3.40 -6.60 -9.39
CA ILE A 150 -2.85 -7.41 -10.49
C ILE A 150 -3.38 -8.84 -10.47
N MET A 151 -3.51 -9.42 -9.28
CA MET A 151 -4.15 -10.72 -9.10
C MET A 151 -5.57 -10.70 -9.68
N HIS A 152 -6.43 -9.77 -9.25
CA HIS A 152 -7.81 -9.65 -9.75
C HIS A 152 -7.86 -9.40 -11.25
N ARG A 153 -6.94 -8.58 -11.79
CA ARG A 153 -6.84 -8.31 -13.23
C ARG A 153 -6.59 -9.55 -14.09
N PHE A 154 -5.82 -10.53 -13.59
CA PHE A 154 -5.41 -11.72 -14.36
C PHE A 154 -6.02 -13.04 -13.87
N SER A 155 -6.80 -13.02 -12.80
CA SER A 155 -7.50 -14.21 -12.27
C SER A 155 -8.58 -14.75 -13.22
N GLY A 156 -8.90 -14.03 -14.31
CA GLY A 156 -10.01 -14.36 -15.21
C GLY A 156 -11.32 -13.90 -14.57
N GLN A 157 -12.19 -13.26 -15.36
CA GLN A 157 -13.52 -12.89 -14.87
C GLN A 157 -14.25 -14.18 -14.47
N GLU A 158 -14.40 -14.40 -13.17
CA GLU A 158 -15.50 -15.18 -12.64
C GLU A 158 -16.76 -14.34 -12.92
N GLU A 159 -17.51 -14.67 -13.97
CA GLU A 159 -18.95 -14.55 -13.84
C GLU A 159 -19.33 -15.39 -12.62
N GLU A 160 -20.15 -14.83 -11.73
CA GLU A 160 -20.59 -15.43 -10.46
C GLU A 160 -21.20 -16.84 -10.66
N GLU A 161 -20.36 -17.85 -10.82
CA GLU A 161 -20.75 -19.25 -10.78
C GLU A 161 -20.57 -19.79 -9.35
N PRO A 162 -21.48 -20.67 -8.89
CA PRO A 162 -21.52 -21.11 -7.49
C PRO A 162 -20.18 -21.73 -7.04
N GLN A 163 -19.71 -21.27 -5.87
CA GLN A 163 -18.42 -21.55 -5.20
C GLN A 163 -17.95 -23.02 -5.14
N SER A 164 -18.83 -24.00 -5.39
CA SER A 164 -18.45 -25.42 -5.41
C SER A 164 -17.83 -25.88 -6.74
N LYS A 165 -18.08 -25.17 -7.85
CA LYS A 165 -17.52 -25.48 -9.18
C LYS A 165 -16.27 -24.67 -9.52
N SER A 166 -16.11 -23.47 -8.96
CA SER A 166 -14.93 -22.62 -9.22
C SER A 166 -13.63 -23.30 -8.77
N ASN A 167 -13.63 -23.92 -7.59
CA ASN A 167 -12.44 -24.60 -7.06
C ASN A 167 -11.94 -25.76 -7.95
N LEU A 168 -12.84 -26.52 -8.57
CA LEU A 168 -12.50 -27.64 -9.47
C LEU A 168 -11.98 -27.14 -10.83
N VAL A 169 -12.60 -26.11 -11.40
CA VAL A 169 -12.18 -25.50 -12.68
C VAL A 169 -10.87 -24.70 -12.54
N GLN A 170 -10.60 -24.17 -11.35
CA GLN A 170 -9.38 -23.44 -11.02
C GLN A 170 -8.20 -24.39 -10.77
N GLU A 171 -8.44 -25.61 -10.27
CA GLU A 171 -7.45 -26.69 -10.23
C GLU A 171 -7.02 -27.16 -11.63
N GLU A 172 -7.93 -27.18 -12.60
CA GLU A 172 -7.66 -27.69 -13.96
C GLU A 172 -6.82 -26.75 -14.84
N ARG A 173 -6.87 -25.43 -14.62
CA ARG A 173 -6.18 -24.48 -15.51
C ARG A 173 -4.75 -24.13 -15.09
N GLY A 174 -4.35 -24.34 -13.83
CA GLY A 174 -2.97 -24.22 -13.35
C GLY A 174 -2.25 -22.94 -13.80
N VAL A 175 -0.96 -23.03 -14.13
CA VAL A 175 -0.21 -21.88 -14.65
C VAL A 175 -0.58 -21.53 -16.09
N ARG A 176 -1.04 -22.52 -16.88
CA ARG A 176 -1.49 -22.29 -18.26
C ARG A 176 -2.62 -21.25 -18.33
N GLY A 177 -3.63 -21.38 -17.47
CA GLY A 177 -4.77 -20.45 -17.41
C GLY A 177 -4.35 -19.02 -17.10
N LEU A 178 -3.45 -18.83 -16.16
CA LEU A 178 -2.89 -17.52 -15.83
C LEU A 178 -2.20 -16.88 -17.05
N LEU A 179 -1.30 -17.62 -17.71
CA LEU A 179 -0.56 -17.12 -18.87
C LEU A 179 -1.48 -16.84 -20.07
N GLU A 180 -2.52 -17.63 -20.25
CA GLU A 180 -3.56 -17.38 -21.25
C GLU A 180 -4.39 -16.13 -20.92
N ASN A 181 -4.73 -15.90 -19.65
CA ASN A 181 -5.43 -14.69 -19.21
C ASN A 181 -4.57 -13.42 -19.42
N ILE A 182 -3.27 -13.50 -19.13
CA ILE A 182 -2.32 -12.42 -19.42
C ILE A 182 -2.35 -12.07 -20.91
N ASN A 183 -2.28 -13.09 -21.78
CA ASN A 183 -2.36 -12.90 -23.23
C ASN A 183 -3.74 -12.39 -23.71
N LYS A 184 -4.82 -12.64 -22.97
CA LYS A 184 -6.17 -12.15 -23.31
C LYS A 184 -6.35 -10.66 -23.00
N CYS A 185 -5.57 -10.10 -22.08
CA CYS A 185 -5.68 -8.73 -21.62
C CYS A 185 -5.58 -7.71 -22.78
N PRO A 186 -6.49 -6.72 -22.88
CA PRO A 186 -6.50 -5.73 -23.97
C PRO A 186 -5.18 -4.95 -24.10
N GLU A 187 -4.65 -4.44 -22.98
CA GLU A 187 -3.40 -3.66 -22.96
C GLU A 187 -2.20 -4.50 -23.41
N VAL A 188 -2.16 -5.77 -23.02
CA VAL A 188 -1.12 -6.70 -23.48
C VAL A 188 -1.22 -6.95 -24.98
N LYS A 189 -2.44 -7.13 -25.51
CA LYS A 189 -2.69 -7.30 -26.94
C LYS A 189 -2.33 -6.05 -27.74
N LEU A 190 -2.62 -4.88 -27.20
CA LEU A 190 -2.33 -3.60 -27.83
C LEU A 190 -0.83 -3.42 -28.10
N HIS A 191 0.00 -3.71 -27.09
CA HIS A 191 1.44 -3.48 -27.17
C HIS A 191 2.23 -4.66 -27.75
N PHE A 192 1.97 -5.89 -27.31
CA PHE A 192 2.77 -7.05 -27.68
C PHE A 192 2.04 -8.08 -28.55
N ARG A 193 0.72 -7.94 -28.74
CA ARG A 193 -0.21 -8.94 -29.33
C ARG A 193 -0.33 -10.22 -28.51
N LYS A 194 0.79 -10.85 -28.19
CA LYS A 194 0.94 -12.02 -27.30
C LYS A 194 2.21 -11.80 -26.48
N LEU A 195 2.09 -11.73 -25.16
CA LEU A 195 3.23 -11.55 -24.25
C LEU A 195 4.01 -12.85 -24.04
N VAL A 196 3.31 -13.98 -24.02
CA VAL A 196 3.89 -15.31 -23.74
C VAL A 196 3.55 -16.25 -24.88
N THR A 197 4.54 -16.83 -25.57
CA THR A 197 4.31 -17.79 -26.67
C THR A 197 3.82 -19.15 -26.15
N GLU A 198 3.31 -20.00 -27.05
CA GLU A 198 2.88 -21.35 -26.65
C GLU A 198 4.05 -22.19 -26.11
N ALA A 199 5.23 -22.10 -26.74
CA ALA A 199 6.42 -22.80 -26.28
C ALA A 199 6.88 -22.33 -24.88
N GLU A 200 6.69 -21.05 -24.56
CA GLU A 200 6.96 -20.50 -23.23
C GLU A 200 5.93 -20.97 -22.20
N ILE A 201 4.64 -21.02 -22.57
CA ILE A 201 3.59 -21.60 -21.72
C ILE A 201 3.90 -23.06 -21.41
N GLU A 202 4.25 -23.87 -22.42
CA GLU A 202 4.66 -25.26 -22.22
C GLU A 202 5.88 -25.40 -21.32
N ALA A 203 6.82 -24.46 -21.34
CA ALA A 203 7.95 -24.47 -20.43
C ALA A 203 7.53 -24.29 -18.97
N PHE A 204 6.60 -23.37 -18.70
CA PHE A 204 6.01 -23.23 -17.36
C PHE A 204 5.18 -24.44 -16.94
N VAL A 205 4.42 -25.04 -17.85
CA VAL A 205 3.64 -26.26 -17.56
C VAL A 205 4.54 -27.45 -17.24
N ARG A 206 5.70 -27.58 -17.92
CA ARG A 206 6.71 -28.58 -17.56
C ARG A 206 7.26 -28.35 -16.15
N ALA A 207 7.62 -27.10 -15.83
CA ALA A 207 8.10 -26.73 -14.50
C ALA A 207 7.04 -27.02 -13.41
N GLU A 208 5.77 -26.71 -13.70
CA GLU A 208 4.64 -27.04 -12.82
C GLU A 208 4.54 -28.55 -12.55
N GLY A 209 4.64 -29.37 -13.61
CA GLY A 209 4.57 -30.83 -13.49
C GLY A 209 5.71 -31.40 -12.63
N GLU A 210 6.95 -30.94 -12.86
CA GLU A 210 8.11 -31.35 -12.05
C GLU A 210 7.95 -30.93 -10.58
N TYR A 211 7.47 -29.71 -10.33
CA TYR A 211 7.26 -29.20 -8.97
C TYR A 211 6.18 -29.98 -8.22
N LYS A 212 5.03 -30.23 -8.87
CA LYS A 212 3.93 -31.04 -8.30
C LYS A 212 4.39 -32.45 -7.97
N ASN A 213 5.14 -33.09 -8.86
CA ASN A 213 5.68 -34.43 -8.62
C ASN A 213 6.62 -34.49 -7.41
N LYS A 214 7.49 -33.48 -7.27
CA LYS A 214 8.52 -33.44 -6.23
C LYS A 214 7.99 -33.01 -4.85
N TYR A 215 7.12 -32.01 -4.81
CA TYR A 215 6.71 -31.36 -3.56
C TYR A 215 5.24 -31.60 -3.19
N GLN A 216 4.43 -32.16 -4.09
CA GLN A 216 2.98 -32.38 -3.89
C GLN A 216 2.25 -31.11 -3.43
N LYS A 217 2.70 -29.95 -3.92
CA LYS A 217 2.18 -28.61 -3.57
C LYS A 217 1.78 -27.86 -4.83
N LYS A 218 0.89 -26.88 -4.66
CA LYS A 218 0.53 -25.91 -5.72
C LYS A 218 1.79 -25.18 -6.17
N TYR A 219 2.02 -25.17 -7.47
CA TYR A 219 3.14 -24.46 -8.08
C TYR A 219 2.78 -22.98 -8.24
N VAL A 220 3.72 -22.12 -7.85
CA VAL A 220 3.65 -20.68 -8.08
C VAL A 220 4.71 -20.35 -9.13
N PRO A 221 4.34 -19.75 -10.27
CA PRO A 221 5.26 -19.52 -11.37
C PRO A 221 6.39 -18.57 -10.95
N GLU A 222 7.63 -18.93 -11.22
CA GLU A 222 8.78 -18.13 -10.79
C GLU A 222 8.91 -16.86 -11.63
N TYR A 223 8.79 -15.71 -10.97
CA TYR A 223 8.95 -14.40 -11.60
C TYR A 223 10.34 -14.18 -12.22
N TRP A 224 11.37 -14.84 -11.70
CA TRP A 224 12.75 -14.68 -12.16
C TRP A 224 13.07 -15.50 -13.42
N LEU A 225 12.25 -16.48 -13.77
CA LEU A 225 12.50 -17.37 -14.91
C LEU A 225 12.49 -16.61 -16.26
N PRO A 226 11.51 -15.73 -16.54
CA PRO A 226 11.56 -14.87 -17.72
C PRO A 226 12.81 -13.98 -17.77
N LEU A 227 13.26 -13.44 -16.62
CA LEU A 227 14.45 -12.61 -16.56
C LEU A 227 15.71 -13.41 -16.94
N GLN A 228 15.79 -14.68 -16.52
CA GLN A 228 16.84 -15.59 -16.96
C GLN A 228 16.79 -15.87 -18.46
N TRP A 229 15.60 -16.07 -19.04
CA TRP A 229 15.44 -16.22 -20.48
C TRP A 229 15.89 -14.98 -21.25
N ALA A 230 15.62 -13.78 -20.73
CA ALA A 230 16.11 -12.54 -21.30
C ALA A 230 17.65 -12.46 -21.28
N ALA A 231 18.28 -12.80 -20.14
CA ALA A 231 19.74 -12.84 -20.05
C ALA A 231 20.37 -13.86 -21.01
N LEU A 232 19.76 -15.04 -21.17
CA LEU A 232 20.18 -16.05 -22.13
C LEU A 232 20.01 -15.58 -23.58
N LEU A 233 18.92 -14.86 -23.87
CA LEU A 233 18.66 -14.30 -25.18
C LEU A 233 19.67 -13.20 -25.54
N CYS A 234 20.00 -12.34 -24.57
CA CYS A 234 21.09 -11.36 -24.66
C CYS A 234 22.44 -12.03 -24.97
N LYS A 235 22.79 -13.10 -24.24
CA LYS A 235 24.01 -13.89 -24.53
C LYS A 235 24.02 -14.46 -25.95
N LYS A 236 22.89 -15.02 -26.41
CA LYS A 236 22.77 -15.52 -27.80
C LYS A 236 22.94 -14.41 -28.83
N ALA A 237 22.34 -13.25 -28.59
CA ALA A 237 22.47 -12.10 -29.47
C ALA A 237 23.92 -11.63 -29.63
N MET A 238 24.68 -11.61 -28.53
CA MET A 238 26.12 -11.31 -28.56
C MET A 238 26.89 -12.33 -29.40
N MET A 239 26.64 -13.63 -29.22
CA MET A 239 27.32 -14.68 -30.00
C MET A 239 27.04 -14.58 -31.50
N HIS A 240 25.86 -14.10 -31.88
CA HIS A 240 25.49 -13.85 -33.27
C HIS A 240 25.93 -12.47 -33.80
N GLY A 241 26.67 -11.68 -33.02
CA GLY A 241 27.24 -10.41 -33.46
C GLY A 241 26.27 -9.23 -33.49
N PHE A 242 25.11 -9.31 -32.82
CA PHE A 242 24.17 -8.19 -32.71
C PHE A 242 24.63 -7.11 -31.71
N CYS A 243 25.65 -7.41 -30.91
CA CYS A 243 26.15 -6.54 -29.85
C CYS A 243 27.60 -6.88 -29.55
N ASP A 244 28.42 -5.87 -29.23
CA ASP A 244 29.77 -6.08 -28.72
C ASP A 244 29.75 -6.58 -27.26
N PRO A 245 30.78 -7.32 -26.80
CA PRO A 245 30.80 -7.86 -25.45
C PRO A 245 30.70 -6.81 -24.34
N ARG A 246 31.24 -5.60 -24.54
CA ARG A 246 31.25 -4.55 -23.51
C ARG A 246 29.84 -3.97 -23.33
N SER A 247 29.15 -3.68 -24.42
CA SER A 247 27.75 -3.24 -24.37
C SER A 247 26.84 -4.33 -23.83
N MET A 248 27.14 -5.60 -24.10
CA MET A 248 26.37 -6.71 -23.55
C MET A 248 26.47 -6.80 -22.02
N VAL A 249 27.64 -6.49 -21.43
CA VAL A 249 27.79 -6.41 -19.96
C VAL A 249 26.85 -5.36 -19.38
N MET A 250 26.77 -4.17 -19.99
CA MET A 250 25.83 -3.12 -19.55
C MET A 250 24.38 -3.61 -19.61
N MET A 251 23.97 -4.30 -20.68
CA MET A 251 22.63 -4.86 -20.79
C MET A 251 22.33 -5.92 -19.71
N MET A 252 23.32 -6.75 -19.34
CA MET A 252 23.17 -7.74 -18.26
C MET A 252 23.08 -7.09 -16.89
N GLU A 253 23.84 -6.03 -16.62
CA GLU A 253 23.76 -5.25 -15.39
C GLU A 253 22.35 -4.64 -15.19
N GLU A 254 21.75 -4.12 -16.25
CA GLU A 254 20.38 -3.59 -16.21
C GLU A 254 19.33 -4.68 -15.91
N ILE A 255 19.48 -5.89 -16.47
CA ILE A 255 18.59 -7.01 -16.15
C ILE A 255 18.73 -7.41 -14.68
N GLU A 256 19.96 -7.43 -14.15
CA GLU A 256 20.21 -7.76 -12.74
C GLU A 256 19.71 -6.66 -11.80
N GLU A 257 19.76 -5.40 -12.19
CA GLU A 257 19.18 -4.29 -11.41
C GLU A 257 17.65 -4.41 -11.30
N VAL A 258 16.97 -4.73 -12.41
CA VAL A 258 15.52 -5.05 -12.38
C VAL A 258 15.25 -6.26 -11.49
N ARG A 259 16.07 -7.32 -11.59
CA ARG A 259 15.93 -8.50 -10.73
C ARG A 259 16.12 -8.17 -9.25
N GLY A 260 17.11 -7.33 -8.91
CA GLY A 260 17.43 -6.94 -7.54
C GLY A 260 16.33 -6.11 -6.88
N THR A 261 15.75 -5.16 -7.62
CA THR A 261 14.59 -4.38 -7.16
C THR A 261 13.37 -5.27 -6.94
N MET A 262 13.07 -6.17 -7.88
CA MET A 262 12.01 -7.18 -7.75
C MET A 262 12.22 -8.12 -6.54
N GLN A 263 13.45 -8.60 -6.32
CA GLN A 263 13.78 -9.43 -5.16
C GLN A 263 13.59 -8.66 -3.85
N THR A 264 13.97 -7.39 -3.83
CA THR A 264 13.78 -6.53 -2.64
C THR A 264 12.30 -6.40 -2.30
N LEU A 265 11.42 -6.26 -3.30
CA LEU A 265 9.97 -6.27 -3.08
C LEU A 265 9.47 -7.58 -2.47
N VAL A 266 9.94 -8.73 -2.95
CA VAL A 266 9.61 -10.04 -2.37
C VAL A 266 10.04 -10.11 -0.91
N ILE A 267 11.25 -9.66 -0.58
CA ILE A 267 11.75 -9.64 0.81
C ILE A 267 10.85 -8.77 1.69
N TYR A 268 10.43 -7.60 1.21
CA TYR A 268 9.52 -6.72 1.94
C TYR A 268 8.13 -7.32 2.13
N ASN A 269 7.63 -8.07 1.15
CA ASN A 269 6.37 -8.79 1.21
C ASN A 269 6.41 -9.97 2.20
N ASP A 270 7.47 -10.78 2.14
CA ASP A 270 7.57 -12.00 2.94
C ASP A 270 7.98 -11.68 4.39
N VAL A 271 8.82 -10.66 4.58
CA VAL A 271 9.31 -10.22 5.89
C VAL A 271 8.57 -8.96 6.32
N MET A 272 7.38 -9.16 6.87
CA MET A 272 6.56 -8.13 7.48
C MET A 272 7.13 -7.65 8.82
N ILE A 273 6.63 -6.51 9.31
CA ILE A 273 6.94 -6.04 10.67
C ILE A 273 6.54 -7.15 11.65
N PRO A 274 7.40 -7.51 12.64
CA PRO A 274 7.10 -8.59 13.56
C PRO A 274 5.73 -8.41 14.21
N LEU A 275 4.91 -9.46 14.16
CA LEU A 275 3.54 -9.44 14.68
C LEU A 275 3.47 -8.93 16.12
N VAL A 276 4.41 -9.36 16.97
CA VAL A 276 4.49 -8.94 18.38
C VAL A 276 4.64 -7.43 18.51
N TYR A 277 5.41 -6.79 17.62
CA TYR A 277 5.58 -5.34 17.66
C TYR A 277 4.28 -4.62 17.30
N THR A 278 3.60 -5.05 16.24
CA THR A 278 2.27 -4.55 15.87
C THR A 278 1.25 -4.75 17.00
N GLN A 279 1.27 -5.93 17.64
CA GLN A 279 0.39 -6.25 18.78
C GLN A 279 0.63 -5.32 19.97
N VAL A 280 1.88 -5.06 20.34
CA VAL A 280 2.22 -4.15 21.46
C VAL A 280 1.65 -2.76 21.23
N VAL A 281 1.78 -2.23 20.02
CA VAL A 281 1.27 -0.90 19.67
C VAL A 281 -0.25 -0.87 19.70
N ILE A 282 -0.92 -1.88 19.12
CA ILE A 282 -2.38 -2.01 19.15
C ILE A 282 -2.88 -2.10 20.59
N ILE A 283 -2.28 -2.97 21.42
CA ILE A 283 -2.68 -3.11 22.82
C ILE A 283 -2.51 -1.79 23.57
N ALA A 284 -1.39 -1.08 23.37
CA ALA A 284 -1.16 0.22 24.02
C ALA A 284 -2.25 1.24 23.64
N VAL A 285 -2.56 1.38 22.34
CA VAL A 285 -3.55 2.35 21.84
C VAL A 285 -4.97 1.98 22.30
N TYR A 286 -5.35 0.71 22.20
CA TYR A 286 -6.69 0.28 22.60
C TYR A 286 -6.89 0.30 24.12
N SER A 287 -5.85 -0.04 24.90
CA SER A 287 -5.92 0.07 26.37
C SER A 287 -6.03 1.52 26.80
N PHE A 288 -5.32 2.43 26.13
CA PHE A 288 -5.45 3.87 26.33
C PHE A 288 -6.90 4.33 26.10
N PHE A 289 -7.50 3.97 24.96
CA PHE A 289 -8.89 4.34 24.68
C PHE A 289 -9.90 3.67 25.61
N LEU A 290 -9.62 2.46 26.08
CA LEU A 290 -10.44 1.79 27.08
C LEU A 290 -10.45 2.55 28.41
N LEU A 291 -9.29 3.02 28.88
CA LEU A 291 -9.21 3.87 30.07
C LEU A 291 -9.89 5.23 29.84
N GLN A 292 -9.71 5.78 28.64
CA GLN A 292 -10.31 7.05 28.26
C GLN A 292 -11.85 7.02 28.25
N LEU A 293 -12.46 5.87 27.94
CA LEU A 293 -13.92 5.69 28.03
C LEU A 293 -14.46 5.95 29.43
N PHE A 294 -13.65 5.72 30.48
CA PHE A 294 -13.99 6.01 31.87
C PHE A 294 -13.49 7.38 32.30
N SER A 295 -12.20 7.69 32.08
CA SER A 295 -11.59 8.93 32.60
C SER A 295 -12.25 10.21 32.07
N GLN A 296 -12.81 10.18 30.86
CA GLN A 296 -13.45 11.34 30.23
C GLN A 296 -14.98 11.37 30.43
N GLN A 297 -15.53 10.56 31.32
CA GLN A 297 -16.95 10.63 31.67
C GLN A 297 -17.24 11.90 32.46
N PHE A 298 -18.28 12.63 32.07
CA PHE A 298 -18.78 13.76 32.85
C PHE A 298 -19.54 13.26 34.08
N VAL A 299 -18.82 13.19 35.20
CA VAL A 299 -19.31 12.76 36.52
C VAL A 299 -19.76 13.98 37.35
N ASN A 300 -20.50 13.74 38.45
CA ASN A 300 -21.08 14.81 39.26
C ASN A 300 -20.05 15.89 39.64
N PRO A 301 -20.32 17.15 39.28
CA PRO A 301 -19.34 18.22 39.47
C PRO A 301 -19.06 18.58 40.92
N LYS A 302 -19.99 18.30 41.85
CA LYS A 302 -19.84 18.60 43.27
C LYS A 302 -18.71 17.79 43.91
N LEU A 303 -18.66 16.47 43.66
CA LEU A 303 -17.61 15.61 44.19
C LEU A 303 -16.25 15.91 43.50
N THR A 304 -16.27 16.22 42.21
CA THR A 304 -15.05 16.60 41.46
C THR A 304 -14.44 17.90 42.00
N ALA A 305 -15.28 18.91 42.26
CA ALA A 305 -14.87 20.16 42.87
C ALA A 305 -14.35 19.97 44.30
N ASP A 306 -15.04 19.19 45.14
CA ASP A 306 -14.61 18.92 46.52
C ASP A 306 -13.26 18.18 46.58
N LEU A 307 -13.05 17.22 45.68
CA LEU A 307 -11.80 16.44 45.63
C LEU A 307 -10.63 17.24 45.02
N LEU A 308 -10.86 18.04 43.98
CA LEU A 308 -9.83 18.97 43.47
C LEU A 308 -9.49 20.06 44.51
N SER A 309 -10.47 20.46 45.32
CA SER A 309 -10.25 21.39 46.42
C SER A 309 -9.38 20.78 47.52
N ALA A 310 -9.59 19.50 47.81
CA ALA A 310 -8.79 18.74 48.77
C ALA A 310 -7.35 18.49 48.27
N GLU A 311 -7.15 18.26 46.97
CA GLU A 311 -5.84 17.95 46.39
C GLU A 311 -4.96 19.21 46.20
N ARG A 312 -5.56 20.36 45.83
CA ARG A 312 -4.83 21.61 45.56
C ARG A 312 -4.76 22.57 46.75
N ASN A 313 -5.36 22.27 47.90
CA ASN A 313 -5.50 23.20 49.04
C ASN A 313 -6.08 24.57 48.65
N VAL A 314 -6.90 24.62 47.60
CA VAL A 314 -7.56 25.82 47.09
C VAL A 314 -9.02 25.45 46.91
N THR A 315 -9.95 26.29 47.36
CA THR A 315 -11.38 26.07 47.11
C THR A 315 -11.65 26.19 45.61
N VAL A 316 -11.74 25.05 44.93
CA VAL A 316 -12.12 24.95 43.53
C VAL A 316 -13.64 24.89 43.51
N THR A 317 -14.29 26.04 43.33
CA THR A 317 -15.73 26.02 43.07
C THR A 317 -16.00 25.63 41.62
N PRO A 318 -17.05 24.85 41.37
CA PRO A 318 -17.52 24.60 40.02
C PRO A 318 -17.76 25.93 39.28
N ILE A 319 -17.26 26.08 38.05
CA ILE A 319 -17.59 27.23 37.20
C ILE A 319 -19.10 27.21 36.97
N SER A 320 -19.81 28.16 37.58
CA SER A 320 -21.26 28.33 37.46
C SER A 320 -21.55 29.56 36.61
N ILE A 321 -22.36 29.40 35.58
CA ILE A 321 -22.97 30.51 34.84
C ILE A 321 -24.41 30.63 35.35
N GLY A 322 -24.61 31.44 36.39
CA GLY A 322 -25.92 31.61 37.02
C GLY A 322 -25.84 32.32 38.37
N ASN A 323 -26.95 32.95 38.76
CA ASN A 323 -27.06 33.73 40.00
C ASN A 323 -26.80 32.85 41.24
N LYS A 324 -26.20 33.45 42.29
CA LYS A 324 -25.62 32.80 43.48
C LYS A 324 -26.51 31.83 44.27
N ASP A 325 -27.80 31.76 43.96
CA ASP A 325 -28.81 31.05 44.77
C ASP A 325 -29.37 29.78 44.11
N ASN A 326 -29.04 29.50 42.84
CA ASN A 326 -29.38 28.25 42.19
C ASN A 326 -28.11 27.44 41.91
N HIS A 327 -28.14 26.18 42.37
CA HIS A 327 -27.13 25.14 42.21
C HIS A 327 -26.19 25.38 41.03
N GLY A 328 -24.90 25.62 41.33
CA GLY A 328 -23.89 25.83 40.30
C GLY A 328 -23.77 24.60 39.39
N GLU A 329 -24.49 24.62 38.28
CA GLU A 329 -24.30 23.69 37.17
C GLU A 329 -22.93 23.97 36.57
N VAL A 330 -21.99 23.03 36.77
CA VAL A 330 -20.79 22.98 35.95
C VAL A 330 -21.19 22.73 34.51
N ILE A 331 -20.41 23.26 33.59
CA ILE A 331 -20.53 22.96 32.16
C ILE A 331 -20.33 21.46 31.96
N ASP A 332 -21.44 20.73 32.00
CA ASP A 332 -21.56 19.35 31.56
C ASP A 332 -21.68 19.40 30.03
N MET A 333 -20.54 19.29 29.36
CA MET A 333 -20.55 19.20 27.90
C MET A 333 -21.13 17.85 27.53
N TYR A 334 -22.42 17.82 27.15
CA TYR A 334 -23.09 16.61 26.70
C TYR A 334 -22.34 15.87 25.57
N PHE A 335 -21.47 16.58 24.83
CA PHE A 335 -20.62 16.01 23.80
C PHE A 335 -19.12 16.19 24.14
N PRO A 336 -18.30 15.12 24.19
CA PRO A 336 -16.90 15.19 24.58
C PRO A 336 -16.00 15.63 23.41
N VAL A 337 -16.05 16.91 23.05
CA VAL A 337 -15.34 17.48 21.87
C VAL A 337 -13.85 17.16 21.86
N PHE A 338 -13.14 17.42 22.97
CA PHE A 338 -11.68 17.23 23.04
C PHE A 338 -11.27 15.77 23.01
N THR A 339 -12.06 14.88 23.60
CA THR A 339 -11.87 13.43 23.54
C THR A 339 -12.00 12.92 22.11
N VAL A 340 -12.97 13.44 21.34
CA VAL A 340 -13.11 13.09 19.91
C VAL A 340 -11.90 13.56 19.11
N PHE A 341 -11.37 14.77 19.36
CA PHE A 341 -10.13 15.20 18.72
C PHE A 341 -8.94 14.31 19.07
N GLN A 342 -8.76 13.99 20.36
CA GLN A 342 -7.69 13.11 20.81
C GLN A 342 -7.81 11.70 20.19
N PHE A 343 -9.03 11.19 20.07
CA PHE A 343 -9.32 9.96 19.35
C PHE A 343 -8.90 10.04 17.89
N MET A 344 -9.33 11.09 17.18
CA MET A 344 -8.97 11.29 15.78
C MET A 344 -7.45 11.36 15.58
N PHE A 345 -6.72 12.01 16.49
CA PHE A 345 -5.26 12.10 16.38
C PHE A 345 -4.56 10.77 16.66
N LEU A 346 -4.83 10.11 17.78
CA LEU A 346 -4.09 8.90 18.18
C LEU A 346 -4.54 7.66 17.40
N MET A 347 -5.85 7.46 17.24
CA MET A 347 -6.38 6.36 16.45
C MET A 347 -6.09 6.57 14.97
N GLY A 348 -6.19 7.82 14.51
CA GLY A 348 -5.80 8.21 13.16
C GLY A 348 -4.34 7.92 12.85
N TRP A 349 -3.44 8.28 13.76
CA TRP A 349 -2.02 8.05 13.58
C TRP A 349 -1.67 6.55 13.54
N LEU A 350 -2.33 5.71 14.36
CA LEU A 350 -2.24 4.25 14.25
C LEU A 350 -2.77 3.75 12.89
N LYS A 351 -3.94 4.22 12.47
CA LYS A 351 -4.59 3.76 11.24
C LYS A 351 -3.84 4.15 9.98
N VAL A 352 -3.17 5.31 9.96
CA VAL A 352 -2.24 5.70 8.90
C VAL A 352 -1.12 4.67 8.75
N ALA A 353 -0.53 4.20 9.85
CA ALA A 353 0.46 3.13 9.78
C ALA A 353 -0.15 1.80 9.32
N MET A 354 -1.38 1.48 9.74
CA MET A 354 -2.02 0.22 9.34
C MET A 354 -2.35 0.18 7.85
N CYS A 355 -2.83 1.29 7.24
CA CYS A 355 -3.15 1.30 5.81
C CYS A 355 -1.90 1.20 4.94
N VAL A 356 -0.79 1.85 5.33
CA VAL A 356 0.46 1.77 4.54
C VAL A 356 1.31 0.53 4.84
N MET A 357 0.84 -0.37 5.72
CA MET A 357 1.57 -1.58 6.09
C MET A 357 1.69 -2.57 4.93
N ASN A 358 0.63 -2.69 4.13
CA ASN A 358 0.61 -3.48 2.89
C ASN A 358 0.15 -2.60 1.71
N PRO A 359 1.07 -1.90 1.02
CA PRO A 359 0.70 -0.92 0.00
C PRO A 359 0.33 -1.52 -1.37
N PHE A 360 0.20 -2.85 -1.46
CA PHE A 360 -0.10 -3.56 -2.71
C PHE A 360 -1.54 -4.08 -2.78
N GLY A 361 -2.40 -3.68 -1.84
CA GLY A 361 -3.83 -4.00 -1.84
C GLY A 361 -4.64 -3.24 -2.90
N ASP A 362 -5.94 -3.09 -2.63
CA ASP A 362 -6.91 -2.37 -3.46
C ASP A 362 -7.52 -1.15 -2.74
N ASP A 363 -6.87 -0.67 -1.67
CA ASP A 363 -7.33 0.51 -0.93
C ASP A 363 -7.04 1.83 -1.69
N ASP A 364 -7.77 2.89 -1.32
CA ASP A 364 -7.59 4.24 -1.86
C ASP A 364 -6.18 4.82 -1.64
N GLU A 365 -5.32 4.23 -0.81
CA GLU A 365 -3.95 4.73 -0.52
C GLU A 365 -2.84 3.86 -1.10
N ASP A 366 -3.21 2.73 -1.71
CA ASP A 366 -2.25 1.74 -2.21
C ASP A 366 -1.57 2.18 -3.51
N PHE A 367 -0.52 1.46 -3.91
CA PHE A 367 0.10 1.71 -5.19
C PHE A 367 -0.82 1.27 -6.33
N HIS A 368 -0.99 2.13 -7.32
CA HIS A 368 -1.68 1.80 -8.58
C HIS A 368 -0.83 0.86 -9.47
N THR A 369 -0.61 -0.37 -9.02
CA THR A 369 0.21 -1.36 -9.72
C THR A 369 -0.33 -1.69 -11.11
N SER A 370 -1.65 -1.64 -11.30
CA SER A 370 -2.30 -1.83 -12.60
C SER A 370 -1.96 -0.73 -13.61
N GLU A 371 -1.89 0.52 -13.16
CA GLU A 371 -1.50 1.66 -14.02
C GLU A 371 0.01 1.62 -14.32
N ILE A 372 0.83 1.30 -13.32
CA ILE A 372 2.27 1.12 -13.48
C ILE A 372 2.56 0.01 -14.50
N LEU A 373 1.79 -1.08 -14.47
CA LEU A 373 1.88 -2.13 -15.47
C LEU A 373 1.54 -1.63 -16.87
N ASN A 374 0.46 -0.86 -17.04
CA ASN A 374 0.10 -0.29 -18.35
C ASN A 374 1.22 0.59 -18.90
N TYR A 375 1.77 1.46 -18.05
CA TYR A 375 2.91 2.30 -18.39
C TYR A 375 4.12 1.48 -18.83
N ASN A 376 4.49 0.45 -18.07
CA ASN A 376 5.61 -0.43 -18.38
C ASN A 376 5.40 -1.18 -19.71
N LEU A 377 4.18 -1.67 -19.99
CA LEU A 377 3.86 -2.32 -21.26
C LEU A 377 3.97 -1.35 -22.46
N GLU A 378 3.44 -0.15 -22.31
CA GLU A 378 3.46 0.89 -23.35
C GLU A 378 4.88 1.33 -23.70
N ILE A 379 5.65 1.74 -22.69
CA ILE A 379 6.97 2.33 -22.91
C ILE A 379 7.97 1.30 -23.44
N SER A 380 7.94 0.08 -22.90
CA SER A 380 8.84 -0.99 -23.32
C SER A 380 8.56 -1.44 -24.74
N SER A 381 7.29 -1.51 -25.15
CA SER A 381 6.91 -1.77 -26.54
C SER A 381 7.36 -0.65 -27.47
N ARG A 382 7.07 0.61 -27.14
CA ARG A 382 7.43 1.76 -28.00
C ARG A 382 8.94 1.89 -28.19
N CYS A 383 9.71 1.77 -27.12
CA CYS A 383 11.17 1.83 -27.18
C CYS A 383 11.75 0.64 -27.96
N ALA A 384 11.22 -0.58 -27.76
CA ALA A 384 11.69 -1.75 -28.48
C ALA A 384 11.39 -1.70 -29.99
N GLU A 385 10.23 -1.15 -30.37
CA GLU A 385 9.84 -0.97 -31.77
C GLU A 385 10.78 -0.03 -32.53
N GLY A 386 11.27 1.03 -31.88
CA GLY A 386 12.30 1.89 -32.47
C GLY A 386 11.82 2.54 -33.77
N GLN A 387 10.74 3.31 -33.70
CA GLN A 387 10.11 3.87 -34.89
C GLN A 387 11.05 4.85 -35.61
N ALA A 388 11.47 4.53 -36.83
CA ALA A 388 12.30 5.42 -37.67
C ALA A 388 11.66 6.80 -37.91
N ILE A 389 10.35 6.92 -37.70
CA ILE A 389 9.56 8.16 -37.84
C ILE A 389 9.89 9.17 -36.73
N THR A 390 10.31 8.72 -35.55
CA THR A 390 10.63 9.62 -34.43
C THR A 390 12.02 10.26 -34.54
N PHE A 391 12.88 9.78 -35.45
CA PHE A 391 14.15 10.45 -35.72
C PHE A 391 13.93 11.67 -36.62
N PRO A 392 14.44 12.86 -36.24
CA PRO A 392 14.31 14.06 -37.05
C PRO A 392 14.92 13.84 -38.45
N ARG A 393 14.12 14.03 -39.50
CA ARG A 393 14.53 13.79 -40.90
C ARG A 393 15.67 14.70 -41.38
N ALA A 394 15.89 15.83 -40.71
CA ALA A 394 16.90 16.82 -41.04
C ALA A 394 17.73 17.13 -39.79
N CYS A 395 18.54 16.18 -39.34
CA CYS A 395 19.67 16.52 -38.48
C CYS A 395 20.82 16.92 -39.41
N PRO A 396 21.38 18.14 -39.31
CA PRO A 396 22.64 18.46 -39.98
C PRO A 396 23.64 17.35 -39.67
N SER A 397 24.39 16.92 -40.67
CA SER A 397 25.46 15.95 -40.44
C SER A 397 26.34 16.46 -39.29
N PRO A 398 26.81 15.57 -38.39
CA PRO A 398 27.58 16.01 -37.24
C PRO A 398 28.72 16.95 -37.68
N PRO A 399 29.05 18.01 -36.93
CA PRO A 399 29.98 19.04 -37.40
C PRO A 399 31.39 18.54 -37.70
N TRP A 400 31.70 17.28 -37.37
CA TRP A 400 32.94 16.56 -37.65
C TRP A 400 32.87 15.64 -38.89
N SER A 401 31.78 15.66 -39.66
CA SER A 401 31.65 14.90 -40.91
C SER A 401 32.07 15.68 -42.16
N GLY A 402 32.87 16.75 -41.98
CA GLY A 402 33.40 17.61 -43.04
C GLY A 402 34.83 17.25 -43.41
#